data_AF-A0A554QT47-F1
#
_entry.id   AF-A0A554QT47-F1
#
_cell.length_a   1.000
_cell.length_b   1.000
_cell.length_c   1.000
_cell.angle_alpha   90.00
_cell.angle_beta   90.00
_cell.angle_gamma   90.00
#
_symmetry.space_group_name_H-M   'P 1'
#
loop_
_entity.id
_entity.type
_entity.pdbx_description
1 polymer ?
#
loop_
_entity_poly.entity_id
_entity_poly.type
_entity_poly.pdbx_seq_one_letter_code
_entity_poly.pdbx_strand_id
1 'polypeptide(L)'
;MTGAINASGSAAVEMSPEEAELPGETPQRKLRVGVIGFVVLAALAVASVLMLLFGVPMDVIYWGIFHNFLDLDVYRHGGSFVVQGLPLYDGPVLQGMMFTYTPFAGILFTVWAVLTFQQAIVVWTVLNVLALCAVVVLCWKYLGYRLDVKTYAVSALATVIFLFMEPVRTTLWLGQINIFLLLLIVWDLGRDEKSRLRGIGAGIAAGVKLTPAFFWAYLFITKQWRALVTAVITFAATVALGFIVMYNDALTYWTGTLFDSDRVGRTDSPSNQSVSGLIAQLTHTPTPSKVLVLGCSVVAVCLGLGAAWIAHRNGQKLLGLTMTGLTATTVSPFSWGHHWVWFVPLVILASHYAMASKKIWVWVVPIVFLLPVLNWSHTWPIPAADMPGTDRFIGMGMFMLPSPDYLRIAMVSVYLWVFVVAAAMTLIVFGWKKWTVPNLEAADAPA
;
A
#
# COMPACT_ATOMS: atom_id res chain seq x y z
N MET A 1 81.75 -13.44 -23.16
CA MET A 1 80.39 -13.83 -22.75
C MET A 1 79.92 -12.81 -21.73
N THR A 2 78.75 -12.19 -21.98
CA THR A 2 77.77 -11.64 -20.99
C THR A 2 78.29 -10.85 -19.79
N GLY A 3 77.90 -9.62 -19.48
CA GLY A 3 76.70 -8.83 -19.76
C GLY A 3 76.63 -7.69 -18.71
N ALA A 4 75.91 -6.62 -19.03
CA ALA A 4 75.78 -5.35 -18.27
C ALA A 4 75.22 -5.53 -16.83
N ILE A 5 75.23 -4.53 -15.93
CA ILE A 5 74.26 -3.41 -15.90
C ILE A 5 74.76 -2.23 -15.02
N ASN A 6 74.38 -1.04 -15.46
CA ASN A 6 74.71 0.33 -15.05
C ASN A 6 74.21 0.78 -13.66
N ALA A 7 74.87 1.85 -13.20
CA ALA A 7 74.44 2.73 -12.12
C ALA A 7 73.59 3.92 -12.60
N SER A 8 72.89 4.52 -11.64
CA SER A 8 72.42 5.92 -11.52
C SER A 8 70.99 6.30 -11.95
N GLY A 9 70.31 7.03 -11.06
CA GLY A 9 69.43 8.15 -11.44
C GLY A 9 67.96 8.13 -11.02
N SER A 10 67.66 8.71 -9.84
CA SER A 10 66.56 9.65 -9.54
C SER A 10 65.14 9.42 -10.12
N ALA A 11 64.17 9.17 -9.24
CA ALA A 11 63.00 10.05 -9.02
C ALA A 11 62.16 9.51 -7.85
N ALA A 12 62.15 10.22 -6.73
CA ALA A 12 61.13 10.04 -5.71
C ALA A 12 59.80 10.54 -6.30
N VAL A 13 58.87 9.62 -6.55
CA VAL A 13 57.49 9.97 -6.90
C VAL A 13 56.79 10.37 -5.61
N GLU A 14 56.70 11.67 -5.36
CA GLU A 14 55.69 12.22 -4.46
C GLU A 14 54.31 11.81 -5.00
N MET A 15 53.68 10.81 -4.40
CA MET A 15 52.24 10.61 -4.56
C MET A 15 51.56 11.75 -3.82
N SER A 16 50.91 12.65 -4.57
CA SER A 16 49.95 13.58 -3.99
C SER A 16 48.87 12.78 -3.24
N PRO A 17 48.37 13.27 -2.09
CA PRO A 17 47.18 12.72 -1.48
C PRO A 17 45.97 13.15 -2.32
N GLU A 18 45.82 12.57 -3.52
CA GLU A 18 44.51 12.51 -4.15
C GLU A 18 43.70 11.53 -3.31
N GLU A 19 42.73 12.12 -2.62
CA GLU A 19 41.68 11.50 -1.84
C GLU A 19 41.32 10.12 -2.40
N ALA A 20 41.68 9.09 -1.64
CA ALA A 20 40.96 7.84 -1.69
C ALA A 20 39.52 8.12 -1.19
N GLU A 21 38.68 8.68 -2.06
CA GLU A 21 37.23 8.70 -1.87
C GLU A 21 36.79 7.24 -1.75
N LEU A 22 36.59 6.80 -0.50
CA LEU A 22 35.71 5.69 -0.19
C LEU A 22 34.44 5.88 -1.02
N PRO A 23 33.91 4.83 -1.69
CA PRO A 23 32.77 4.97 -2.58
C PRO A 23 31.65 5.74 -1.86
N GLY A 24 31.45 6.98 -2.32
CA GLY A 24 30.79 8.02 -1.54
C GLY A 24 29.46 7.56 -0.97
N GLU A 25 29.30 7.70 0.35
CA GLU A 25 27.97 7.69 0.95
C GLU A 25 27.14 8.72 0.19
N THR A 26 26.03 8.26 -0.41
CA THR A 26 25.11 9.17 -1.09
C THR A 26 24.64 10.19 -0.07
N PRO A 27 24.79 11.51 -0.30
CA PRO A 27 24.47 12.51 0.70
C PRO A 27 23.02 12.33 1.17
N GLN A 28 22.86 12.06 2.46
CA GLN A 28 21.55 11.77 3.05
C GLN A 28 20.85 13.07 3.42
N ARG A 29 19.64 13.26 2.88
CA ARG A 29 18.79 14.43 3.14
C ARG A 29 18.39 14.47 4.61
N LYS A 30 18.45 15.64 5.24
CA LYS A 30 17.83 15.86 6.56
C LYS A 30 16.40 16.34 6.40
N LEU A 31 15.49 15.85 7.25
CA LEU A 31 14.10 16.29 7.24
C LEU A 31 14.00 17.73 7.79
N ARG A 32 13.51 18.66 6.97
CA ARG A 32 13.46 20.10 7.28
C ARG A 32 12.11 20.50 7.87
N VAL A 33 11.77 19.91 9.01
CA VAL A 33 10.58 20.30 9.78
C VAL A 33 11.04 21.18 10.94
N GLY A 34 10.66 22.46 10.88
CA GLY A 34 10.86 23.43 11.96
C GLY A 34 9.77 23.31 13.03
N VAL A 35 9.85 24.13 14.08
CA VAL A 35 8.91 24.10 15.21
C VAL A 35 7.46 24.24 14.75
N ILE A 36 7.17 25.20 13.86
CA ILE A 36 5.83 25.41 13.31
C ILE A 36 5.32 24.14 12.60
N GLY A 37 6.17 23.49 11.79
CA GLY A 37 5.81 22.25 11.10
C GLY A 37 5.50 21.11 12.06
N PHE A 38 6.27 20.99 13.16
CA PHE A 38 5.97 20.02 14.22
C PHE A 38 4.66 20.31 14.93
N VAL A 39 4.38 21.58 15.25
CA VAL A 39 3.11 21.98 15.88
C VAL A 39 1.93 21.65 14.97
N VAL A 40 2.04 21.92 13.66
CA VAL A 40 1.00 21.58 12.68
C VAL A 40 0.80 20.06 12.60
N LEU A 41 1.87 19.28 12.49
CA LEU A 41 1.77 17.81 12.47
C LEU A 41 1.17 17.25 13.77
N ALA A 42 1.55 17.80 14.92
CA ALA A 42 0.99 17.41 16.21
C ALA A 42 -0.51 17.75 16.31
N ALA A 43 -0.90 18.95 15.87
CA ALA A 43 -2.30 19.36 15.84
C ALA A 43 -3.14 18.46 14.90
N LEU A 44 -2.60 18.11 13.72
CA LEU A 44 -3.24 17.17 12.80
C LEU A 44 -3.32 15.75 13.37
N ALA A 45 -2.30 15.30 14.09
CA ALA A 45 -2.31 14.00 14.76
C ALA A 45 -3.37 13.97 15.87
N VAL A 46 -3.47 15.01 16.69
CA VAL A 46 -4.53 15.16 17.70
C VAL A 46 -5.90 15.18 17.02
N ALA A 47 -6.08 15.98 15.96
CA ALA A 47 -7.33 16.03 15.21
C ALA A 47 -7.70 14.67 14.62
N SER A 48 -6.73 13.92 14.09
CA SER A 48 -6.92 12.55 13.59
C SER A 48 -7.44 11.60 14.69
N VAL A 49 -6.82 11.63 15.88
CA VAL A 49 -7.28 10.83 17.02
C VAL A 49 -8.69 11.23 17.44
N LEU A 50 -8.97 12.53 17.56
CA LEU A 50 -10.31 13.01 17.91
C LEU A 50 -11.34 12.57 16.86
N MET A 51 -11.02 12.68 15.57
CA MET A 51 -11.91 12.25 14.49
C MET A 51 -12.10 10.73 14.46
N LEU A 52 -11.07 9.95 14.80
CA LEU A 52 -11.19 8.49 14.91
C LEU A 52 -12.10 8.08 16.08
N LEU A 53 -12.00 8.77 17.22
CA LEU A 53 -12.77 8.47 18.43
C LEU A 53 -14.21 9.00 18.37
N PHE A 54 -14.43 10.16 17.75
CA PHE A 54 -15.71 10.87 17.79
C PHE A 54 -16.42 10.98 16.44
N GLY A 55 -15.71 10.86 15.32
CA GLY A 55 -16.31 10.92 13.98
C GLY A 55 -17.15 9.67 13.63
N VAL A 56 -16.80 8.53 14.22
CA VAL A 56 -17.65 7.33 14.28
C VAL A 56 -17.67 6.90 15.75
N PRO A 57 -18.81 6.99 16.46
CA PRO A 57 -18.83 6.72 17.89
C PRO A 57 -18.35 5.31 18.20
N MET A 58 -17.49 5.22 19.21
CA MET A 58 -16.78 3.98 19.55
C MET A 58 -17.71 2.87 20.02
N ASP A 59 -18.83 3.23 20.64
CA ASP A 59 -19.83 2.34 21.23
C ASP A 59 -20.87 1.83 20.21
N VAL A 60 -20.88 2.37 18.99
CA VAL A 60 -21.80 1.93 17.95
C VAL A 60 -21.37 0.56 17.44
N ILE A 61 -22.25 -0.42 17.66
CA ILE A 61 -22.07 -1.81 17.22
C ILE A 61 -21.85 -1.84 15.70
N TYR A 62 -20.97 -2.75 15.25
CA TYR A 62 -20.45 -2.89 13.89
C TYR A 62 -19.52 -1.76 13.44
N TRP A 63 -19.74 -0.49 13.78
CA TRP A 63 -19.02 0.63 13.16
C TRP A 63 -17.87 1.20 13.99
N GLY A 64 -17.95 1.11 15.32
CA GLY A 64 -16.87 1.51 16.22
C GLY A 64 -15.55 0.80 15.86
N ILE A 65 -14.43 1.51 15.96
CA ILE A 65 -13.12 1.00 15.50
C ILE A 65 -12.69 -0.30 16.19
N PHE A 66 -13.28 -0.61 17.37
CA PHE A 66 -12.99 -1.81 18.14
C PHE A 66 -14.13 -2.87 18.13
N HIS A 67 -15.14 -2.73 17.28
CA HIS A 67 -16.35 -3.58 17.31
C HIS A 67 -16.59 -4.47 16.08
N ASN A 68 -15.72 -4.43 15.06
CA ASN A 68 -15.91 -5.25 13.85
C ASN A 68 -14.92 -6.42 13.81
N PHE A 69 -13.66 -6.20 13.41
CA PHE A 69 -12.62 -7.22 13.34
C PHE A 69 -13.00 -8.53 12.61
N LEU A 70 -14.02 -8.49 11.75
CA LEU A 70 -14.56 -9.66 11.08
C LEU A 70 -13.49 -10.42 10.30
N ASP A 71 -12.64 -9.71 9.56
CA ASP A 71 -11.61 -10.36 8.74
C ASP A 71 -10.51 -10.98 9.61
N LEU A 72 -10.14 -10.35 10.73
CA LEU A 72 -9.21 -10.96 11.68
C LEU A 72 -9.78 -12.25 12.27
N ASP A 73 -11.07 -12.30 12.60
CA ASP A 73 -11.67 -13.52 13.13
C ASP A 73 -11.81 -14.59 12.05
N VAL A 74 -12.07 -14.21 10.79
CA VAL A 74 -11.98 -15.13 9.63
C VAL A 74 -10.56 -15.70 9.49
N TYR A 75 -9.51 -14.90 9.67
CA TYR A 75 -8.12 -15.40 9.64
C TYR A 75 -7.87 -16.39 10.77
N ARG A 76 -8.32 -16.06 11.98
CA ARG A 76 -8.17 -16.91 13.16
C ARG A 76 -8.89 -18.24 13.02
N HIS A 77 -10.14 -18.22 12.53
CA HIS A 77 -10.92 -19.43 12.25
C HIS A 77 -10.34 -20.22 11.09
N GLY A 78 -9.89 -19.56 10.01
CA GLY A 78 -9.17 -20.22 8.92
C GLY A 78 -7.94 -20.96 9.41
N GLY A 79 -7.11 -20.33 10.25
CA GLY A 79 -5.99 -21.00 10.92
C GLY A 79 -6.42 -22.18 11.80
N SER A 80 -7.54 -22.04 12.51
CA SER A 80 -8.10 -23.12 13.34
C SER A 80 -8.57 -24.31 12.51
N PHE A 81 -9.18 -24.09 11.34
CA PHE A 81 -9.57 -25.15 10.41
C PHE A 81 -8.34 -25.94 9.96
N VAL A 82 -7.25 -25.23 9.62
CA VAL A 82 -5.98 -25.85 9.24
C VAL A 82 -5.40 -26.70 10.37
N VAL A 83 -5.37 -26.18 11.61
CA VAL A 83 -4.87 -26.93 12.78
C VAL A 83 -5.70 -28.18 13.05
N GLN A 84 -7.02 -28.11 12.83
CA GLN A 84 -7.95 -29.22 13.09
C GLN A 84 -8.08 -30.19 11.92
N GLY A 85 -7.46 -29.92 10.77
CA GLY A 85 -7.60 -30.72 9.54
C GLY A 85 -9.02 -30.67 8.95
N LEU A 86 -9.76 -29.59 9.19
CA LEU A 86 -11.08 -29.35 8.63
C LEU A 86 -10.99 -28.78 7.20
N PRO A 87 -11.96 -29.06 6.33
CA PRO A 87 -11.93 -28.57 4.95
C PRO A 87 -12.09 -27.05 4.92
N LEU A 88 -11.05 -26.34 4.49
CA LEU A 88 -10.95 -24.88 4.57
C LEU A 88 -11.84 -24.18 3.53
N TYR A 89 -12.11 -24.83 2.39
CA TYR A 89 -12.77 -24.22 1.25
C TYR A 89 -14.17 -24.76 0.94
N ASP A 90 -14.61 -25.84 1.62
CA ASP A 90 -15.89 -26.51 1.36
C ASP A 90 -17.11 -25.74 1.91
N GLY A 91 -16.89 -24.74 2.76
CA GLY A 91 -17.96 -23.94 3.33
C GLY A 91 -17.45 -22.74 4.14
N PRO A 92 -18.38 -22.01 4.79
CA PRO A 92 -18.03 -20.89 5.64
C PRO A 92 -17.18 -21.30 6.83
N VAL A 93 -16.15 -20.51 7.13
CA VAL A 93 -15.30 -20.70 8.32
C VAL A 93 -15.84 -19.93 9.53
N LEU A 94 -16.62 -18.87 9.31
CA LEU A 94 -17.18 -18.02 10.35
C LEU A 94 -18.41 -17.27 9.85
N GLN A 95 -19.58 -17.39 10.51
CA GLN A 95 -20.77 -16.56 10.26
C GLN A 95 -21.17 -16.39 8.78
N GLY A 96 -21.08 -17.45 7.97
CA GLY A 96 -21.38 -17.40 6.54
C GLY A 96 -20.25 -16.86 5.66
N MET A 97 -19.15 -16.39 6.24
CA MET A 97 -17.95 -15.92 5.54
C MET A 97 -17.06 -17.08 5.12
N MET A 98 -16.66 -17.04 3.85
CA MET A 98 -15.73 -17.98 3.24
C MET A 98 -14.29 -17.57 3.48
N PHE A 99 -13.37 -18.53 3.52
CA PHE A 99 -11.94 -18.24 3.49
C PHE A 99 -11.48 -17.94 2.05
N THR A 100 -11.10 -16.69 1.77
CA THR A 100 -10.78 -16.24 0.40
C THR A 100 -9.29 -16.12 0.11
N TYR A 101 -8.43 -16.46 1.07
CA TYR A 101 -6.97 -16.38 0.94
C TYR A 101 -6.39 -17.72 0.49
N THR A 102 -5.13 -17.72 0.09
CA THR A 102 -4.45 -18.93 -0.41
C THR A 102 -4.27 -19.98 0.70
N PRO A 103 -3.99 -21.25 0.33
CA PRO A 103 -3.63 -22.29 1.29
C PRO A 103 -2.44 -21.90 2.17
N PHE A 104 -1.44 -21.24 1.57
CA PHE A 104 -0.28 -20.72 2.30
C PHE A 104 -0.67 -19.71 3.37
N ALA A 105 -1.62 -18.81 3.10
CA ALA A 105 -2.12 -17.88 4.10
C ALA A 105 -2.84 -18.62 5.24
N GLY A 106 -3.62 -19.67 4.94
CA GLY A 106 -4.23 -20.53 5.94
C GLY A 106 -3.19 -21.11 6.91
N ILE A 107 -2.07 -21.61 6.37
CA ILE A 107 -0.93 -22.09 7.17
C ILE A 107 -0.35 -20.97 8.03
N LEU A 108 -0.10 -19.79 7.48
CA LEU A 108 0.42 -18.65 8.26
C LEU A 108 -0.54 -18.22 9.37
N PHE A 109 -1.85 -18.31 9.14
CA PHE A 109 -2.85 -17.90 10.12
C PHE A 109 -3.07 -18.88 11.26
N THR A 110 -2.49 -20.08 11.20
CA THR A 110 -2.47 -21.03 12.33
C THR A 110 -1.88 -20.41 13.61
N VAL A 111 -0.97 -19.45 13.49
CA VAL A 111 -0.38 -18.73 14.64
C VAL A 111 -1.40 -17.91 15.42
N TRP A 112 -2.52 -17.52 14.79
CA TRP A 112 -3.60 -16.78 15.45
C TRP A 112 -4.59 -17.71 16.14
N ALA A 113 -4.68 -18.97 15.70
CA ALA A 113 -5.63 -19.95 16.24
C ALA A 113 -5.42 -20.26 17.73
N VAL A 114 -4.19 -20.08 18.23
CA VAL A 114 -3.86 -20.31 19.64
C VAL A 114 -4.27 -19.15 20.56
N LEU A 115 -4.66 -18.01 20.00
CA LEU A 115 -5.06 -16.83 20.76
C LEU A 115 -6.58 -16.77 20.94
N THR A 116 -7.01 -16.27 22.10
CA THR A 116 -8.39 -15.77 22.24
C THR A 116 -8.62 -14.61 21.27
N PHE A 117 -9.87 -14.36 20.88
CA PHE A 117 -10.16 -13.30 19.91
C PHE A 117 -9.73 -11.91 20.43
N GLN A 118 -9.96 -11.61 21.70
CA GLN A 118 -9.47 -10.37 22.33
C GLN A 118 -7.94 -10.24 22.28
N GLN A 119 -7.19 -11.31 22.55
CA GLN A 119 -5.73 -11.28 22.44
C GLN A 119 -5.30 -11.04 20.99
N ALA A 120 -5.95 -11.70 20.03
CA ALA A 120 -5.68 -11.50 18.61
C ALA A 120 -5.94 -10.04 18.21
N ILE A 121 -7.06 -9.43 18.64
CA ILE A 121 -7.37 -8.01 18.39
C ILE A 121 -6.23 -7.12 18.88
N VAL A 122 -5.84 -7.23 20.15
CA VAL A 122 -4.82 -6.35 20.75
C VAL A 122 -3.49 -6.50 20.00
N VAL A 123 -3.02 -7.74 19.80
CA VAL A 123 -1.74 -7.99 19.13
C VAL A 123 -1.78 -7.53 17.67
N TRP A 124 -2.84 -7.85 16.93
CA TRP A 124 -2.97 -7.53 15.52
C TRP A 124 -3.10 -6.03 15.26
N THR A 125 -3.85 -5.30 16.10
CA THR A 125 -3.94 -3.84 16.01
C THR A 125 -2.58 -3.19 16.26
N VAL A 126 -1.85 -3.61 17.30
CA VAL A 126 -0.50 -3.10 17.58
C VAL A 126 0.43 -3.37 16.40
N LEU A 127 0.43 -4.59 15.86
CA LEU A 127 1.26 -4.95 14.71
C LEU A 127 0.92 -4.14 13.45
N ASN A 128 -0.37 -3.87 13.19
CA ASN A 128 -0.76 -3.02 12.05
C ASN A 128 -0.26 -1.58 12.21
N VAL A 129 -0.36 -0.99 13.40
CA VAL A 129 0.13 0.37 13.66
C VAL A 129 1.65 0.44 13.53
N LEU A 130 2.37 -0.57 14.05
CA LEU A 130 3.82 -0.69 13.88
C LEU A 130 4.21 -0.88 12.42
N ALA A 131 3.48 -1.71 11.68
CA ALA A 131 3.71 -1.93 10.26
C ALA A 131 3.48 -0.65 9.44
N LEU A 132 2.43 0.12 9.76
CA LEU A 132 2.18 1.42 9.16
C LEU A 132 3.32 2.40 9.44
N CYS A 133 3.79 2.49 10.68
CA CYS A 133 4.96 3.31 11.04
C CYS A 133 6.21 2.88 10.28
N ALA A 134 6.46 1.57 10.17
CA ALA A 134 7.58 1.04 9.40
C ALA A 134 7.47 1.41 7.90
N VAL A 135 6.28 1.38 7.31
CA VAL A 135 6.06 1.85 5.93
C VAL A 135 6.44 3.32 5.81
N VAL A 136 5.95 4.19 6.71
CA VAL A 136 6.25 5.63 6.68
C VAL A 136 7.77 5.88 6.77
N VAL A 137 8.45 5.21 7.70
CA VAL A 137 9.91 5.30 7.87
C VAL A 137 10.64 4.80 6.62
N LEU A 138 10.22 3.69 6.03
CA LEU A 138 10.81 3.16 4.80
C LEU A 138 10.59 4.11 3.61
N CYS A 139 9.45 4.79 3.53
CA CYS A 139 9.24 5.82 2.52
C CYS A 139 10.30 6.93 2.63
N TRP A 140 10.54 7.47 3.83
CA TRP A 140 11.60 8.47 4.04
C TRP A 140 12.98 7.92 3.69
N LYS A 141 13.30 6.70 4.13
CA LYS A 141 14.56 6.02 3.80
C LYS A 141 14.78 5.94 2.29
N TYR A 142 13.79 5.48 1.53
CA TYR A 142 13.91 5.30 0.08
C TYR A 142 13.83 6.61 -0.71
N LEU A 143 13.41 7.70 -0.07
CA LEU A 143 13.52 9.06 -0.59
C LEU A 143 14.87 9.73 -0.27
N GLY A 144 15.79 8.99 0.35
CA GLY A 144 17.15 9.41 0.65
C GLY A 144 17.29 10.21 1.94
N TYR A 145 16.32 10.14 2.86
CA TYR A 145 16.41 10.84 4.14
C TYR A 145 17.19 10.02 5.18
N ARG A 146 17.97 10.72 6.02
CA ARG A 146 18.60 10.13 7.20
C ARG A 146 17.56 9.74 8.24
N LEU A 147 17.70 8.55 8.80
CA LEU A 147 16.84 8.05 9.88
C LEU A 147 17.36 8.52 11.25
N ASP A 148 17.16 9.80 11.55
CA ASP A 148 17.45 10.40 12.84
C ASP A 148 16.19 10.54 13.71
N VAL A 149 16.36 11.02 14.95
CA VAL A 149 15.26 11.23 15.91
C VAL A 149 14.13 12.08 15.30
N LYS A 150 14.47 13.08 14.48
CA LYS A 150 13.49 13.96 13.85
C LYS A 150 12.65 13.20 12.82
N THR A 151 13.29 12.40 11.97
CA THR A 151 12.59 11.54 11.00
C THR A 151 11.68 10.54 11.69
N TYR A 152 12.10 9.94 12.80
CA TYR A 152 11.23 9.05 13.60
C TYR A 152 10.06 9.79 14.24
N ALA A 153 10.27 10.97 14.81
CA ALA A 153 9.20 11.78 15.41
C ALA A 153 8.15 12.21 14.37
N VAL A 154 8.59 12.67 13.18
CA VAL A 154 7.67 13.00 12.09
C VAL A 154 6.96 11.76 11.56
N SER A 155 7.65 10.61 11.49
CA SER A 155 7.02 9.36 11.08
C SER A 155 5.93 8.95 12.05
N ALA A 156 6.16 9.04 13.37
CA ALA A 156 5.16 8.75 14.38
C ALA A 156 3.93 9.66 14.26
N LEU A 157 4.12 10.97 14.10
CA LEU A 157 3.01 11.90 13.88
C LEU A 157 2.25 11.61 12.58
N ALA A 158 2.96 11.34 11.48
CA ALA A 158 2.35 10.97 10.20
C ALA A 158 1.56 9.65 10.30
N THR A 159 2.06 8.65 11.03
CA THR A 159 1.33 7.41 11.31
C THR A 159 0.01 7.70 12.01
N VAL A 160 0.01 8.54 13.05
CA VAL A 160 -1.20 8.92 13.77
C VAL A 160 -2.18 9.68 12.87
N ILE A 161 -1.70 10.58 12.02
CA ILE A 161 -2.54 11.27 11.01
C ILE A 161 -3.18 10.25 10.06
N PHE A 162 -2.40 9.26 9.59
CA PHE A 162 -2.90 8.24 8.67
C PHE A 162 -3.86 7.25 9.31
N LEU A 163 -3.99 7.17 10.64
CA LEU A 163 -5.03 6.35 11.27
C LEU A 163 -6.45 6.79 10.90
N PHE A 164 -6.64 8.07 10.51
CA PHE A 164 -7.91 8.60 10.03
C PHE A 164 -8.06 8.57 8.50
N MET A 165 -7.05 8.11 7.77
CA MET A 165 -7.16 7.84 6.32
C MET A 165 -8.04 6.60 6.12
N GLU A 166 -9.09 6.69 5.31
CA GLU A 166 -10.13 5.65 5.17
C GLU A 166 -9.54 4.26 4.89
N PRO A 167 -8.61 4.05 3.94
CA PRO A 167 -8.05 2.71 3.72
C PRO A 167 -7.34 2.12 4.94
N VAL A 168 -6.67 2.96 5.72
CA VAL A 168 -5.96 2.55 6.95
C VAL A 168 -6.97 2.28 8.07
N ARG A 169 -7.92 3.18 8.26
CA ARG A 169 -9.00 3.05 9.24
C ARG A 169 -9.82 1.79 8.98
N THR A 170 -10.24 1.55 7.74
CA THR A 170 -10.99 0.36 7.33
C THR A 170 -10.13 -0.90 7.46
N THR A 171 -8.82 -0.82 7.23
CA THR A 171 -7.90 -1.93 7.52
C THR A 171 -7.94 -2.31 9.00
N LEU A 172 -7.81 -1.33 9.90
CA LEU A 172 -7.84 -1.56 11.35
C LEU A 172 -9.20 -2.05 11.84
N TRP A 173 -10.27 -1.45 11.33
CA TRP A 173 -11.65 -1.78 11.69
C TRP A 173 -12.01 -3.23 11.36
N LEU A 174 -11.65 -3.71 10.17
CA LEU A 174 -11.88 -5.10 9.78
C LEU A 174 -10.81 -6.07 10.32
N GLY A 175 -9.63 -5.55 10.65
CA GLY A 175 -8.46 -6.38 10.97
C GLY A 175 -7.78 -6.97 9.72
N GLN A 176 -7.76 -6.22 8.61
CA GLN A 176 -7.17 -6.66 7.33
C GLN A 176 -5.64 -6.72 7.34
N ILE A 177 -5.08 -7.53 6.45
CA ILE A 177 -3.62 -7.76 6.33
C ILE A 177 -2.90 -6.74 5.43
N ASN A 178 -3.64 -5.84 4.79
CA ASN A 178 -3.14 -5.07 3.65
C ASN A 178 -1.94 -4.15 3.96
N ILE A 179 -1.83 -3.61 5.18
CA ILE A 179 -0.66 -2.81 5.60
C ILE A 179 0.60 -3.68 5.67
N PHE A 180 0.50 -4.94 6.07
CA PHE A 180 1.63 -5.87 6.05
C PHE A 180 2.07 -6.20 4.63
N LEU A 181 1.12 -6.36 3.69
CA LEU A 181 1.45 -6.58 2.28
C LEU A 181 2.12 -5.35 1.67
N LEU A 182 1.63 -4.15 1.98
CA LEU A 182 2.28 -2.88 1.61
C LEU A 182 3.70 -2.81 2.17
N LEU A 183 3.88 -3.07 3.47
CA LEU A 183 5.17 -3.10 4.13
C LEU A 183 6.13 -4.08 3.45
N LEU A 184 5.68 -5.30 3.18
CA LEU A 184 6.48 -6.35 2.56
C LEU A 184 6.93 -5.95 1.15
N ILE A 185 6.05 -5.37 0.33
CA ILE A 185 6.39 -4.89 -1.01
C ILE A 185 7.33 -3.68 -0.96
N VAL A 186 7.08 -2.70 -0.09
CA VAL A 186 7.95 -1.52 0.04
C VAL A 186 9.33 -1.93 0.56
N TRP A 187 9.39 -2.78 1.58
CA TRP A 187 10.64 -3.32 2.12
C TRP A 187 11.40 -4.15 1.09
N ASP A 188 10.70 -4.93 0.27
CA ASP A 188 11.31 -5.80 -0.74
C ASP A 188 11.74 -5.05 -2.00
N LEU A 189 10.82 -4.37 -2.66
CA LEU A 189 11.07 -3.73 -3.95
C LEU A 189 11.59 -2.29 -3.83
N GLY A 190 11.60 -1.71 -2.62
CA GLY A 190 12.23 -0.42 -2.36
C GLY A 190 13.75 -0.49 -2.17
N ARG A 191 14.29 -1.66 -1.80
CA ARG A 191 15.74 -1.87 -1.55
C ARG A 191 16.58 -1.73 -2.82
N ASP A 192 17.90 -1.83 -2.68
CA ASP A 192 18.81 -1.85 -3.84
C ASP A 192 18.44 -2.97 -4.85
N GLU A 193 18.49 -2.65 -6.14
CA GLU A 193 18.21 -3.59 -7.24
C GLU A 193 19.25 -4.72 -7.33
N LYS A 194 20.46 -4.50 -6.80
CA LYS A 194 21.52 -5.50 -6.68
C LYS A 194 21.30 -6.49 -5.52
N SER A 195 20.37 -6.21 -4.61
CA SER A 195 20.14 -7.07 -3.43
C SER A 195 19.67 -8.47 -3.82
N ARG A 196 20.38 -9.51 -3.35
CA ARG A 196 20.05 -10.91 -3.63
C ARG A 196 18.67 -11.32 -3.13
N LEU A 197 18.19 -10.69 -2.05
CA LEU A 197 16.90 -10.98 -1.42
C LEU A 197 15.71 -10.30 -2.10
N ARG A 198 15.96 -9.41 -3.07
CA ARG A 198 14.91 -8.66 -3.79
C ARG A 198 14.03 -9.62 -4.59
N GLY A 199 12.72 -9.54 -4.38
CA GLY A 199 11.70 -10.38 -5.03
C GLY A 199 11.10 -11.41 -4.06
N ILE A 200 11.79 -11.78 -2.99
CA ILE A 200 11.27 -12.75 -2.00
C ILE A 200 10.00 -12.21 -1.35
N GLY A 201 10.02 -10.97 -0.89
CA GLY A 201 8.85 -10.35 -0.26
C GLY A 201 7.68 -10.22 -1.24
N ALA A 202 7.94 -9.86 -2.49
CA ALA A 202 6.90 -9.80 -3.52
C ALA A 202 6.29 -11.18 -3.83
N GLY A 203 7.10 -12.25 -3.81
CA GLY A 203 6.61 -13.63 -3.96
C GLY A 203 5.80 -14.10 -2.76
N ILE A 204 6.26 -13.83 -1.53
CA ILE A 204 5.51 -14.15 -0.30
C ILE A 204 4.20 -13.37 -0.27
N ALA A 205 4.20 -12.08 -0.60
CA ALA A 205 3.00 -11.26 -0.62
C ALA A 205 1.94 -11.82 -1.59
N ALA A 206 2.35 -12.20 -2.80
CA ALA A 206 1.51 -12.89 -3.77
C ALA A 206 1.04 -14.28 -3.27
N GLY A 207 1.91 -14.94 -2.51
CA GLY A 207 1.63 -16.23 -1.87
C GLY A 207 0.58 -16.11 -0.78
N VAL A 208 0.48 -14.98 -0.08
CA VAL A 208 -0.56 -14.72 0.94
C VAL A 208 -1.89 -14.33 0.29
N LYS A 209 -1.86 -13.35 -0.62
CA LYS A 209 -3.02 -12.82 -1.34
C LYS A 209 -2.59 -12.66 -2.79
N LEU A 210 -3.37 -13.05 -3.78
CA LEU A 210 -2.85 -13.06 -5.17
C LEU A 210 -2.59 -11.66 -5.75
N THR A 211 -3.27 -10.62 -5.26
CA THR A 211 -3.22 -9.24 -5.79
C THR A 211 -1.80 -8.65 -5.95
N PRO A 212 -0.85 -8.80 -5.01
CA PRO A 212 0.52 -8.30 -5.15
C PRO A 212 1.33 -8.96 -6.28
N ALA A 213 0.87 -10.07 -6.88
CA ALA A 213 1.47 -10.59 -8.11
C ALA A 213 1.47 -9.56 -9.25
N PHE A 214 0.60 -8.55 -9.20
CA PHE A 214 0.63 -7.42 -10.14
C PHE A 214 1.98 -6.67 -10.16
N PHE A 215 2.73 -6.67 -9.05
CA PHE A 215 4.08 -6.09 -9.00
C PHE A 215 5.09 -6.81 -9.90
N TRP A 216 4.80 -8.02 -10.34
CA TRP A 216 5.62 -8.74 -11.32
C TRP A 216 5.57 -8.06 -12.69
N ALA A 217 4.44 -7.45 -13.07
CA ALA A 217 4.35 -6.62 -14.26
C ALA A 217 5.28 -5.39 -14.15
N TYR A 218 5.34 -4.76 -12.97
CA TYR A 218 6.30 -3.68 -12.72
C TYR A 218 7.77 -4.16 -12.85
N LEU A 219 8.11 -5.31 -12.28
CA LEU A 219 9.45 -5.88 -12.43
C LEU A 219 9.78 -6.22 -13.88
N PHE A 220 8.80 -6.72 -14.64
CA PHE A 220 8.91 -7.02 -16.07
C PHE A 220 9.18 -5.76 -16.90
N ILE A 221 8.34 -4.73 -16.80
CA ILE A 221 8.47 -3.51 -17.61
C ILE A 221 9.73 -2.70 -17.27
N THR A 222 10.21 -2.82 -16.03
CA THR A 222 11.48 -2.22 -15.58
C THR A 222 12.69 -3.13 -15.79
N LYS A 223 12.51 -4.30 -16.44
CA LYS A 223 13.55 -5.28 -16.79
C LYS A 223 14.33 -5.85 -15.61
N GLN A 224 13.71 -5.90 -14.43
CA GLN A 224 14.28 -6.45 -13.21
C GLN A 224 14.13 -7.98 -13.15
N TRP A 225 14.65 -8.68 -14.18
CA TRP A 225 14.43 -10.11 -14.42
C TRP A 225 14.80 -11.01 -13.23
N ARG A 226 15.93 -10.73 -12.57
CA ARG A 226 16.36 -11.52 -11.40
C ARG A 226 15.35 -11.43 -10.26
N ALA A 227 14.86 -10.24 -9.95
CA ALA A 227 13.85 -10.04 -8.90
C ALA A 227 12.51 -10.65 -9.30
N LEU A 228 12.13 -10.56 -10.58
CA LEU A 228 10.93 -11.20 -11.11
C LEU A 228 10.98 -12.72 -10.95
N VAL A 229 12.08 -13.36 -11.39
CA VAL A 229 12.29 -14.81 -11.24
C VAL A 229 12.29 -15.21 -9.76
N THR A 230 12.95 -14.42 -8.90
CA THR A 230 12.96 -14.66 -7.45
C THR A 230 11.55 -14.61 -6.87
N ALA A 231 10.73 -13.64 -7.28
CA ALA A 231 9.35 -13.51 -6.83
C ALA A 231 8.48 -14.69 -7.30
N VAL A 232 8.61 -15.11 -8.56
CA VAL A 232 7.89 -16.26 -9.12
C VAL A 232 8.29 -17.56 -8.42
N ILE A 233 9.59 -17.80 -8.21
CA ILE A 233 10.08 -19.00 -7.49
C ILE A 233 9.60 -19.00 -6.04
N THR A 234 9.68 -17.85 -5.37
CA THR A 234 9.22 -17.73 -3.98
C THR A 234 7.72 -18.00 -3.88
N PHE A 235 6.92 -17.43 -4.79
CA PHE A 235 5.50 -17.73 -4.88
C PHE A 235 5.26 -19.22 -5.13
N ALA A 236 5.93 -19.84 -6.09
CA ALA A 236 5.81 -21.27 -6.36
C ALA A 236 6.16 -22.12 -5.13
N ALA A 237 7.15 -21.73 -4.32
CA ALA A 237 7.46 -22.37 -3.06
C ALA A 237 6.33 -22.25 -2.03
N THR A 238 5.65 -21.09 -1.95
CA THR A 238 4.45 -20.94 -1.09
C THR A 238 3.29 -21.84 -1.54
N VAL A 239 3.09 -21.97 -2.86
CA VAL A 239 2.08 -22.88 -3.43
C VAL A 239 2.42 -24.33 -3.11
N ALA A 240 3.68 -24.73 -3.30
CA ALA A 240 4.16 -26.07 -2.99
C ALA A 240 3.98 -26.40 -1.50
N LEU A 241 4.29 -25.46 -0.60
CA LEU A 241 4.04 -25.62 0.83
C LEU A 241 2.56 -25.86 1.13
N GLY A 242 1.65 -25.16 0.45
CA GLY A 242 0.21 -25.42 0.50
C GLY A 242 -0.13 -26.87 0.15
N PHE A 243 0.38 -27.40 -0.96
CA PHE A 243 0.16 -28.79 -1.37
C PHE A 243 0.76 -29.81 -0.41
N ILE A 244 1.91 -29.51 0.20
CA ILE A 244 2.58 -30.40 1.16
C ILE A 244 1.77 -30.52 2.46
N VAL A 245 1.23 -29.41 2.96
CA VAL A 245 0.54 -29.37 4.26
C VAL A 245 -0.94 -29.72 4.14
N MET A 246 -1.61 -29.28 3.07
CA MET A 246 -3.06 -29.37 2.91
C MET A 246 -3.45 -29.67 1.44
N TYR A 247 -3.06 -30.85 0.96
CA TYR A 247 -3.18 -31.23 -0.46
C TYR A 247 -4.58 -31.01 -1.05
N ASN A 248 -5.63 -31.51 -0.39
CA ASN A 248 -7.01 -31.42 -0.90
C ASN A 248 -7.50 -29.97 -0.97
N ASP A 249 -7.29 -29.19 0.09
CA ASP A 249 -7.63 -27.76 0.11
C ASP A 249 -6.85 -26.97 -0.93
N ALA A 250 -5.57 -27.27 -1.11
CA ALA A 250 -4.76 -26.65 -2.16
C ALA A 250 -5.30 -26.97 -3.56
N LEU A 251 -5.70 -28.22 -3.82
CA LEU A 251 -6.30 -28.62 -5.08
C LEU A 251 -7.62 -27.87 -5.32
N THR A 252 -8.52 -27.84 -4.34
CA THR A 252 -9.81 -27.12 -4.39
C THR A 252 -9.59 -25.62 -4.64
N TYR A 253 -8.58 -25.03 -4.01
CA TYR A 253 -8.28 -23.62 -4.19
C TYR A 253 -7.83 -23.27 -5.61
N TRP A 254 -6.80 -23.96 -6.11
CA TRP A 254 -6.16 -23.64 -7.38
C TRP A 254 -6.97 -24.07 -8.61
N THR A 255 -7.90 -25.02 -8.46
CA THR A 255 -8.73 -25.52 -9.58
C THR A 255 -10.14 -24.92 -9.63
N GLY A 256 -10.64 -24.39 -8.51
CA GLY A 256 -12.01 -23.88 -8.42
C GLY A 256 -12.09 -22.53 -7.73
N THR A 257 -11.80 -22.47 -6.43
CA THR A 257 -12.08 -21.29 -5.58
C THR A 257 -11.48 -20.00 -6.12
N LEU A 258 -10.27 -20.05 -6.70
CA LEU A 258 -9.60 -18.88 -7.27
C LEU A 258 -10.43 -18.19 -8.37
N PHE A 259 -11.22 -18.95 -9.12
CA PHE A 259 -11.99 -18.45 -10.27
C PHE A 259 -13.42 -18.04 -9.91
N ASP A 260 -13.86 -18.31 -8.68
CA ASP A 260 -15.20 -17.96 -8.20
C ASP A 260 -15.22 -16.53 -7.65
N SER A 261 -15.48 -15.57 -8.54
CA SER A 261 -15.54 -14.14 -8.20
C SER A 261 -16.80 -13.72 -7.45
N ASP A 262 -17.85 -14.54 -7.44
CA ASP A 262 -19.14 -14.19 -6.83
C ASP A 262 -19.06 -14.17 -5.29
N ARG A 263 -17.97 -14.69 -4.72
CA ARG A 263 -17.73 -14.78 -3.27
C ARG A 263 -17.30 -13.48 -2.61
N VAL A 264 -16.93 -12.44 -3.37
CA VAL A 264 -16.34 -11.21 -2.82
C VAL A 264 -17.39 -10.18 -2.42
N GLY A 265 -18.46 -10.02 -3.20
CA GLY A 265 -19.52 -9.05 -2.95
C GLY A 265 -20.14 -8.50 -4.23
N ARG A 266 -21.25 -7.77 -4.10
CA ARG A 266 -21.93 -7.17 -5.25
C ARG A 266 -21.07 -6.10 -5.93
N THR A 267 -20.85 -6.21 -7.23
CA THR A 267 -20.00 -5.28 -8.01
C THR A 267 -20.44 -3.83 -7.91
N ASP A 268 -21.75 -3.57 -7.81
CA ASP A 268 -22.36 -2.24 -7.69
C ASP A 268 -22.34 -1.67 -6.26
N SER A 269 -21.68 -2.35 -5.31
CA SER A 269 -21.47 -1.83 -3.96
C SER A 269 -20.71 -0.49 -4.00
N PRO A 270 -21.16 0.54 -3.25
CA PRO A 270 -20.43 1.81 -3.13
C PRO A 270 -18.98 1.64 -2.64
N SER A 271 -18.71 0.61 -1.84
CA SER A 271 -17.36 0.28 -1.37
C SER A 271 -16.43 -0.22 -2.48
N ASN A 272 -16.96 -0.59 -3.64
CA ASN A 272 -16.17 -1.11 -4.76
C ASN A 272 -15.51 0.04 -5.53
N GLN A 273 -14.33 0.42 -5.08
CA GLN A 273 -13.47 1.41 -5.68
C GLN A 273 -12.55 0.74 -6.73
N SER A 274 -13.13 0.10 -7.74
CA SER A 274 -12.41 -0.44 -8.92
C SER A 274 -13.03 0.07 -10.21
N VAL A 275 -12.37 -0.15 -11.36
CA VAL A 275 -12.97 0.17 -12.69
C VAL A 275 -14.30 -0.58 -12.88
N SER A 276 -14.36 -1.84 -12.44
CA SER A 276 -15.59 -2.64 -12.48
C SER A 276 -16.68 -2.00 -11.62
N GLY A 277 -16.33 -1.59 -10.40
CA GLY A 277 -17.25 -0.92 -9.47
C GLY A 277 -17.76 0.42 -10.00
N LEU A 278 -16.88 1.26 -10.56
CA LEU A 278 -17.25 2.53 -11.19
C LEU A 278 -18.30 2.31 -12.27
N ILE A 279 -18.05 1.38 -13.19
CA ILE A 279 -18.97 1.10 -14.31
C ILE A 279 -20.29 0.55 -13.77
N ALA A 280 -20.24 -0.42 -12.85
CA ALA A 280 -21.43 -1.01 -12.23
C ALA A 280 -22.32 0.04 -11.55
N GLN A 281 -21.72 0.93 -10.76
CA GLN A 281 -22.42 1.97 -10.02
C GLN A 281 -22.98 3.07 -10.94
N LEU A 282 -22.27 3.45 -12.01
CA LEU A 282 -22.76 4.43 -12.98
C LEU A 282 -23.88 3.87 -13.87
N THR A 283 -23.82 2.58 -14.18
CA THR A 283 -24.83 1.89 -15.01
C THR A 283 -25.95 1.25 -14.21
N HIS A 284 -25.92 1.39 -12.87
CA HIS A 284 -26.91 0.83 -11.94
C HIS A 284 -27.15 -0.67 -12.11
N THR A 285 -26.08 -1.44 -12.34
CA THR A 285 -26.17 -2.90 -12.48
C THR A 285 -25.04 -3.62 -11.76
N PRO A 286 -25.32 -4.73 -11.06
CA PRO A 286 -24.29 -5.57 -10.44
C PRO A 286 -23.44 -6.33 -11.47
N THR A 287 -23.86 -6.37 -12.74
CA THR A 287 -23.18 -7.09 -13.83
C THR A 287 -22.81 -6.11 -14.95
N PRO A 288 -21.78 -5.27 -14.75
CA PRO A 288 -21.36 -4.30 -15.77
C PRO A 288 -20.84 -4.98 -17.05
N SER A 289 -20.88 -4.26 -18.17
CA SER A 289 -20.37 -4.75 -19.46
C SER A 289 -18.90 -5.16 -19.35
N LYS A 290 -18.60 -6.45 -19.56
CA LYS A 290 -17.24 -7.00 -19.51
C LYS A 290 -16.30 -6.33 -20.51
N VAL A 291 -16.81 -5.96 -21.69
CA VAL A 291 -16.04 -5.26 -22.73
C VAL A 291 -15.65 -3.86 -22.26
N LEU A 292 -16.56 -3.13 -21.62
CA LEU A 292 -16.29 -1.79 -21.11
C LEU A 292 -15.32 -1.84 -19.93
N VAL A 293 -15.53 -2.78 -19.00
CA VAL A 293 -14.62 -3.01 -17.86
C VAL A 293 -13.22 -3.36 -18.37
N LEU A 294 -13.09 -4.26 -19.34
CA LEU A 294 -11.80 -4.63 -19.91
C LEU A 294 -11.13 -3.44 -20.62
N GLY A 295 -11.87 -2.71 -21.46
CA GLY A 295 -11.35 -1.54 -22.17
C GLY A 295 -10.83 -0.46 -21.21
N CYS A 296 -11.63 -0.08 -20.22
CA CYS A 296 -11.23 0.90 -19.21
C CYS A 296 -10.08 0.38 -18.33
N SER A 297 -10.05 -0.91 -18.01
CA SER A 297 -8.95 -1.51 -17.24
C SER A 297 -7.64 -1.49 -18.02
N VAL A 298 -7.66 -1.79 -19.32
CA VAL A 298 -6.47 -1.68 -20.18
C VAL A 298 -5.95 -0.25 -20.20
N VAL A 299 -6.83 0.75 -20.35
CA VAL A 299 -6.45 2.17 -20.28
C VAL A 299 -5.83 2.50 -18.93
N ALA A 300 -6.43 2.07 -17.82
CA ALA A 300 -5.89 2.27 -16.48
C ALA A 300 -4.54 1.59 -16.26
N VAL A 301 -4.35 0.36 -16.77
CA VAL A 301 -3.04 -0.33 -16.75
C VAL A 301 -2.00 0.46 -17.53
N CYS A 302 -2.31 0.89 -18.76
CA CYS A 302 -1.39 1.68 -19.58
C CYS A 302 -1.01 3.00 -18.89
N LEU A 303 -1.98 3.71 -18.32
CA LEU A 303 -1.76 4.96 -17.59
C LEU A 303 -0.87 4.72 -16.36
N GLY A 304 -1.23 3.76 -15.52
CA GLY A 304 -0.59 3.51 -14.24
C GLY A 304 0.79 2.85 -14.36
N LEU A 305 0.93 1.80 -15.16
CA LEU A 305 2.23 1.18 -15.42
C LEU A 305 3.14 2.06 -16.29
N GLY A 306 2.57 2.87 -17.19
CA GLY A 306 3.31 3.89 -17.92
C GLY A 306 3.90 4.94 -16.98
N ALA A 307 3.10 5.44 -16.04
CA ALA A 307 3.56 6.34 -14.98
C ALA A 307 4.62 5.67 -14.09
N ALA A 308 4.41 4.41 -13.70
CA ALA A 308 5.37 3.66 -12.89
C ALA A 308 6.72 3.46 -13.58
N TRP A 309 6.68 3.15 -14.88
CA TRP A 309 7.88 2.96 -15.71
C TRP A 309 8.65 4.27 -15.93
N ILE A 310 7.94 5.37 -16.23
CA ILE A 310 8.56 6.70 -16.34
C ILE A 310 9.18 7.13 -15.01
N ALA A 311 8.48 6.92 -13.89
CA ALA A 311 9.01 7.20 -12.56
C ALA A 311 10.29 6.40 -12.29
N HIS A 312 10.28 5.09 -12.56
CA HIS A 312 11.45 4.23 -12.39
C HIS A 312 12.65 4.67 -13.24
N ARG A 313 12.43 4.98 -14.53
CA ARG A 313 13.48 5.50 -15.43
C ARG A 313 14.12 6.79 -14.94
N ASN A 314 13.38 7.61 -14.19
CA ASN A 314 13.86 8.85 -13.60
C ASN A 314 14.36 8.67 -12.15
N GLY A 315 14.64 7.43 -11.72
CA GLY A 315 15.14 7.11 -10.38
C GLY A 315 14.11 7.21 -9.26
N GLN A 316 12.84 7.48 -9.56
CA GLN A 316 11.75 7.63 -8.58
C GLN A 316 11.13 6.27 -8.24
N LYS A 317 11.93 5.36 -7.64
CA LYS A 317 11.52 3.98 -7.36
C LYS A 317 10.25 3.86 -6.51
N LEU A 318 10.18 4.62 -5.41
CA LEU A 318 9.02 4.59 -4.50
C LEU A 318 7.74 5.07 -5.20
N LEU A 319 7.85 6.08 -6.09
CA LEU A 319 6.73 6.53 -6.92
C LEU A 319 6.30 5.43 -7.90
N GLY A 320 7.26 4.74 -8.53
CA GLY A 320 6.97 3.58 -9.38
C GLY A 320 6.21 2.46 -8.67
N LEU A 321 6.60 2.12 -7.45
CA LEU A 321 5.89 1.14 -6.62
C LEU A 321 4.50 1.62 -6.22
N THR A 322 4.39 2.89 -5.83
CA THR A 322 3.10 3.50 -5.42
C THR A 322 2.11 3.50 -6.58
N MET A 323 2.53 3.94 -7.78
CA MET A 323 1.70 3.89 -8.98
C MET A 323 1.29 2.47 -9.33
N THR A 324 2.21 1.50 -9.20
CA THR A 324 1.91 0.08 -9.43
C THR A 324 0.83 -0.42 -8.48
N GLY A 325 0.93 -0.10 -7.19
CA GLY A 325 -0.05 -0.46 -6.18
C GLY A 325 -1.43 0.14 -6.43
N LEU A 326 -1.50 1.44 -6.73
CA LEU A 326 -2.74 2.12 -7.10
C LEU A 326 -3.34 1.57 -8.41
N THR A 327 -2.49 1.14 -9.35
CA THR A 327 -2.95 0.48 -10.58
C THR A 327 -3.57 -0.87 -10.25
N ALA A 328 -2.92 -1.68 -9.42
CA ALA A 328 -3.41 -3.00 -9.01
C ALA A 328 -4.80 -2.90 -8.34
N THR A 329 -5.02 -1.90 -7.49
CA THR A 329 -6.33 -1.66 -6.88
C THR A 329 -7.36 -1.18 -7.89
N THR A 330 -6.96 -0.31 -8.82
CA THR A 330 -7.85 0.23 -9.86
C THR A 330 -8.40 -0.88 -10.77
N VAL A 331 -7.56 -1.84 -11.17
CA VAL A 331 -7.91 -2.85 -12.18
C VAL A 331 -8.28 -4.22 -11.60
N SER A 332 -8.28 -4.35 -10.27
CA SER A 332 -8.82 -5.53 -9.59
C SER A 332 -10.31 -5.70 -9.96
N PRO A 333 -10.81 -6.95 -10.11
CA PRO A 333 -12.24 -7.19 -10.31
C PRO A 333 -13.11 -6.52 -9.25
N PHE A 334 -12.60 -6.46 -8.02
CA PHE A 334 -13.21 -5.78 -6.89
C PHE A 334 -12.13 -5.13 -6.02
N SER A 335 -12.34 -3.88 -5.59
CA SER A 335 -11.46 -3.22 -4.63
C SER A 335 -12.21 -2.51 -3.53
N TRP A 336 -12.13 -3.06 -2.31
CA TRP A 336 -12.58 -2.39 -1.09
C TRP A 336 -11.68 -1.20 -0.74
N GLY A 337 -12.18 -0.28 0.10
CA GLY A 337 -11.40 0.87 0.59
C GLY A 337 -10.03 0.47 1.16
N HIS A 338 -9.97 -0.56 2.01
CA HIS A 338 -8.72 -1.07 2.60
C HIS A 338 -7.70 -1.63 1.60
N HIS A 339 -8.05 -1.86 0.32
CA HIS A 339 -7.07 -2.20 -0.73
C HIS A 339 -6.17 -1.00 -1.07
N TRP A 340 -6.65 0.22 -0.85
CA TRP A 340 -6.04 1.48 -1.27
C TRP A 340 -5.02 2.07 -0.27
N VAL A 341 -4.43 1.25 0.60
CA VAL A 341 -3.36 1.67 1.54
C VAL A 341 -2.14 2.33 0.86
N TRP A 342 -2.02 2.20 -0.46
CA TRP A 342 -1.06 2.90 -1.32
C TRP A 342 -1.19 4.43 -1.31
N PHE A 343 -2.29 4.99 -0.79
CA PHE A 343 -2.36 6.43 -0.55
C PHE A 343 -1.38 6.91 0.53
N VAL A 344 -0.96 6.04 1.46
CA VAL A 344 0.07 6.36 2.47
C VAL A 344 1.38 6.80 1.79
N PRO A 345 2.04 5.96 0.96
CA PRO A 345 3.25 6.40 0.26
C PRO A 345 2.98 7.52 -0.74
N LEU A 346 1.79 7.62 -1.35
CA LEU A 346 1.44 8.73 -2.26
C LEU A 346 1.48 10.09 -1.55
N VAL A 347 0.88 10.20 -0.36
CA VAL A 347 0.86 11.46 0.41
C VAL A 347 2.27 11.80 0.92
N ILE A 348 3.07 10.81 1.31
CA ILE A 348 4.48 11.03 1.68
C ILE A 348 5.28 11.53 0.47
N LEU A 349 5.12 10.93 -0.71
CA LEU A 349 5.75 11.37 -1.95
C LEU A 349 5.36 12.80 -2.32
N ALA A 350 4.07 13.13 -2.25
CA ALA A 350 3.60 14.49 -2.52
C ALA A 350 4.18 15.51 -1.53
N SER A 351 4.26 15.15 -0.24
CA SER A 351 4.89 15.98 0.80
C SER A 351 6.39 16.14 0.54
N HIS A 352 7.07 15.07 0.10
CA HIS A 352 8.48 15.13 -0.30
C HIS A 352 8.72 16.09 -1.45
N TYR A 353 7.94 16.01 -2.52
CA TYR A 353 8.07 16.91 -3.66
C TYR A 353 7.69 18.36 -3.32
N ALA A 354 6.71 18.57 -2.43
CA ALA A 354 6.37 19.89 -1.91
C ALA A 354 7.52 20.50 -1.09
N MET A 355 8.17 19.71 -0.22
CA MET A 355 9.36 20.14 0.52
C MET A 355 10.56 20.46 -0.39
N ALA A 356 10.70 19.74 -1.51
CA ALA A 356 11.75 19.97 -2.49
C ALA A 356 11.48 21.14 -3.45
N SER A 357 10.25 21.66 -3.46
CA SER A 357 9.85 22.80 -4.27
C SER A 357 10.12 24.12 -3.55
N LYS A 358 10.64 25.11 -4.27
CA LYS A 358 10.73 26.50 -3.76
C LYS A 358 9.37 27.22 -3.71
N LYS A 359 8.33 26.65 -4.32
CA LYS A 359 7.02 27.28 -4.48
C LYS A 359 6.03 26.75 -3.43
N ILE A 360 5.57 27.63 -2.54
CA ILE A 360 4.67 27.27 -1.44
C ILE A 360 3.35 26.63 -1.91
N TRP A 361 2.82 27.03 -3.07
CA TRP A 361 1.56 26.49 -3.58
C TRP A 361 1.61 24.99 -3.90
N VAL A 362 2.80 24.39 -4.05
CA VAL A 362 2.92 22.92 -4.28
C VAL A 362 2.45 22.11 -3.08
N TRP A 363 2.37 22.70 -1.88
CA TRP A 363 1.77 22.07 -0.71
C TRP A 363 0.27 21.76 -0.86
N VAL A 364 -0.40 22.30 -1.88
CA VAL A 364 -1.77 21.90 -2.23
C VAL A 364 -1.84 20.43 -2.68
N VAL A 365 -0.78 19.88 -3.25
CA VAL A 365 -0.77 18.51 -3.82
C VAL A 365 -0.99 17.42 -2.76
N PRO A 366 -0.23 17.35 -1.65
CA PRO A 366 -0.51 16.36 -0.60
C PRO A 366 -1.91 16.52 -0.01
N ILE A 367 -2.45 17.75 0.08
CA ILE A 367 -3.81 18.01 0.55
C ILE A 367 -4.84 17.44 -0.44
N VAL A 368 -4.66 17.66 -1.75
CA VAL A 368 -5.53 17.13 -2.81
C VAL A 368 -5.53 15.60 -2.83
N PHE A 369 -4.42 14.95 -2.52
CA PHE A 369 -4.38 13.48 -2.42
C PHE A 369 -4.90 12.93 -1.10
N LEU A 370 -4.78 13.69 0.00
CA LEU A 370 -5.21 13.24 1.33
C LEU A 370 -6.70 13.46 1.57
N LEU A 371 -7.25 14.65 1.26
CA LEU A 371 -8.63 15.01 1.59
C LEU A 371 -9.67 14.02 1.06
N PRO A 372 -9.63 13.55 -0.20
CA PRO A 372 -10.66 12.65 -0.73
C PRO A 372 -10.62 11.25 -0.09
N VAL A 373 -9.52 10.91 0.58
CA VAL A 373 -9.26 9.60 1.17
C VAL A 373 -9.28 9.61 2.70
N LEU A 374 -9.68 10.73 3.32
CA LEU A 374 -9.99 10.77 4.75
C LEU A 374 -11.28 10.00 5.04
N ASN A 375 -11.41 9.52 6.27
CA ASN A 375 -12.56 8.78 6.75
C ASN A 375 -13.77 9.68 7.04
N TRP A 376 -14.30 10.33 6.01
CA TRP A 376 -15.56 11.06 6.08
C TRP A 376 -16.70 10.09 6.41
N SER A 377 -17.52 10.42 7.40
CA SER A 377 -18.65 9.59 7.81
C SER A 377 -19.97 10.31 7.57
N HIS A 378 -21.00 9.53 7.25
CA HIS A 378 -22.38 9.98 7.28
C HIS A 378 -23.24 8.91 7.95
N THR A 379 -24.23 9.35 8.72
CA THR A 379 -25.07 8.47 9.51
C THR A 379 -26.50 8.53 9.01
N TRP A 380 -27.05 7.36 8.68
CA TRP A 380 -28.46 7.20 8.35
C TRP A 380 -29.18 6.49 9.50
N PRO A 381 -30.35 6.97 9.94
CA PRO A 381 -31.18 6.21 10.87
C PRO A 381 -31.71 4.95 10.17
N ILE A 382 -31.72 3.83 10.88
CA ILE A 382 -32.32 2.58 10.41
C ILE A 382 -33.18 1.95 11.51
N PRO A 383 -34.29 1.27 11.17
CA PRO A 383 -35.04 0.48 12.13
C PRO A 383 -34.16 -0.58 12.80
N ALA A 384 -34.28 -0.74 14.11
CA ALA A 384 -33.53 -1.76 14.86
C ALA A 384 -33.84 -3.20 14.38
N ALA A 385 -35.00 -3.42 13.74
CA ALA A 385 -35.37 -4.68 13.13
C ALA A 385 -34.48 -5.05 11.93
N ASP A 386 -33.93 -4.05 11.22
CA ASP A 386 -33.10 -4.26 10.04
C ASP A 386 -31.65 -4.58 10.42
N MET A 387 -31.17 -4.08 11.57
CA MET A 387 -29.81 -4.35 12.07
C MET A 387 -29.79 -4.39 13.61
N PRO A 388 -29.92 -5.59 14.23
CA PRO A 388 -29.94 -5.72 15.68
C PRO A 388 -28.69 -5.13 16.35
N GLY A 389 -28.90 -4.33 17.40
CA GLY A 389 -27.83 -3.72 18.19
C GLY A 389 -27.44 -2.29 17.76
N THR A 390 -28.03 -1.76 16.70
CA THR A 390 -27.83 -0.36 16.28
C THR A 390 -29.12 0.24 15.72
N ASP A 391 -29.31 1.55 15.91
CA ASP A 391 -30.39 2.35 15.31
C ASP A 391 -29.91 3.14 14.07
N ARG A 392 -28.67 2.88 13.63
CA ARG A 392 -28.01 3.65 12.58
C ARG A 392 -27.08 2.83 11.70
N PHE A 393 -27.03 3.20 10.42
CA PHE A 393 -26.03 2.79 9.45
C PHE A 393 -25.00 3.93 9.29
N ILE A 394 -23.71 3.61 9.30
CA ILE A 394 -22.65 4.60 9.14
C ILE A 394 -21.84 4.29 7.90
N GLY A 395 -22.02 5.10 6.85
CA GLY A 395 -21.19 5.04 5.65
C GLY A 395 -19.87 5.76 5.91
N MET A 396 -18.77 5.14 5.49
CA MET A 396 -17.41 5.61 5.75
C MET A 396 -16.63 5.77 4.44
N GLY A 397 -15.95 6.90 4.30
CA GLY A 397 -15.30 7.32 3.08
C GLY A 397 -16.18 8.24 2.24
N MET A 398 -15.55 9.08 1.43
CA MET A 398 -16.25 10.05 0.58
C MET A 398 -17.18 9.37 -0.44
N PHE A 399 -16.85 8.16 -0.88
CA PHE A 399 -17.66 7.36 -1.81
C PHE A 399 -18.95 6.80 -1.19
N MET A 400 -19.07 6.83 0.14
CA MET A 400 -20.29 6.45 0.85
C MET A 400 -21.25 7.61 1.06
N LEU A 401 -20.78 8.85 0.93
CA LEU A 401 -21.58 10.03 1.25
C LEU A 401 -22.72 10.22 0.24
N PRO A 402 -23.87 10.76 0.68
CA PRO A 402 -24.90 11.18 -0.25
C PRO A 402 -24.34 12.31 -1.13
N SER A 403 -24.39 12.11 -2.44
CA SER A 403 -23.86 13.06 -3.42
C SER A 403 -24.98 13.60 -4.32
N PRO A 404 -25.05 14.92 -4.56
CA PRO A 404 -25.87 15.46 -5.65
C PRO A 404 -25.50 14.84 -7.00
N ASP A 405 -26.46 14.72 -7.92
CA ASP A 405 -26.24 14.07 -9.22
C ASP A 405 -25.07 14.66 -10.01
N TYR A 406 -24.85 15.97 -9.92
CA TYR A 406 -23.74 16.64 -10.61
C TYR A 406 -22.35 16.31 -10.02
N LEU A 407 -22.26 15.82 -8.79
CA LEU A 407 -21.01 15.32 -8.16
C LEU A 407 -20.90 13.81 -8.19
N ARG A 408 -21.94 13.10 -8.63
CA ARG A 408 -22.01 11.64 -8.55
C ARG A 408 -20.82 10.95 -9.19
N ILE A 409 -20.42 11.35 -10.40
CA ILE A 409 -19.26 10.78 -11.10
C ILE A 409 -17.98 10.98 -10.27
N ALA A 410 -17.80 12.16 -9.66
CA ALA A 410 -16.62 12.48 -8.87
C ALA A 410 -16.58 11.71 -7.54
N MET A 411 -17.74 11.38 -6.95
CA MET A 411 -17.81 10.76 -5.62
C MET A 411 -17.87 9.23 -5.66
N VAL A 412 -18.58 8.63 -6.63
CA VAL A 412 -18.76 7.17 -6.78
C VAL A 412 -17.46 6.38 -6.79
N SER A 413 -16.40 6.93 -7.41
CA SER A 413 -15.09 6.30 -7.43
C SER A 413 -13.97 7.30 -7.22
N VAL A 414 -14.07 8.04 -6.12
CA VAL A 414 -13.12 9.08 -5.73
C VAL A 414 -11.66 8.61 -5.76
N TYR A 415 -11.39 7.34 -5.43
CA TYR A 415 -10.03 6.80 -5.43
C TYR A 415 -9.45 6.62 -6.83
N LEU A 416 -10.28 6.30 -7.81
CA LEU A 416 -9.88 6.22 -9.21
C LEU A 416 -9.48 7.60 -9.73
N TRP A 417 -10.19 8.66 -9.32
CA TRP A 417 -9.83 10.02 -9.72
C TRP A 417 -8.51 10.48 -9.11
N VAL A 418 -8.26 10.17 -7.82
CA VAL A 418 -6.95 10.43 -7.20
C VAL A 418 -5.84 9.67 -7.94
N PHE A 419 -6.08 8.41 -8.32
CA PHE A 419 -5.15 7.63 -9.15
C PHE A 419 -4.88 8.30 -10.50
N VAL A 420 -5.92 8.70 -11.24
CA VAL A 420 -5.78 9.35 -12.56
C VAL A 420 -4.95 10.63 -12.44
N VAL A 421 -5.24 11.48 -11.45
CA VAL A 421 -4.49 12.71 -11.21
C VAL A 421 -3.03 12.39 -10.87
N ALA A 422 -2.77 11.43 -9.97
CA ALA A 422 -1.41 11.05 -9.58
C ALA A 422 -0.60 10.49 -10.76
N ALA A 423 -1.21 9.63 -11.59
CA ALA A 423 -0.58 9.06 -12.76
C ALA A 423 -0.31 10.12 -13.84
N ALA A 424 -1.29 10.97 -14.14
CA ALA A 424 -1.14 12.07 -15.10
C ALA A 424 -0.05 13.06 -14.66
N MET A 425 -0.05 13.47 -13.38
CA MET A 425 1.00 14.33 -12.82
C MET A 425 2.38 13.68 -12.94
N THR A 426 2.50 12.37 -12.65
CA THR A 426 3.75 11.62 -12.80
C THR A 426 4.26 11.66 -14.24
N LEU A 427 3.39 11.39 -15.22
CA LEU A 427 3.72 11.44 -16.64
C LEU A 427 4.14 12.84 -17.11
N ILE A 428 3.44 13.88 -16.67
CA ILE A 428 3.73 15.27 -17.06
C ILE A 428 5.07 15.73 -16.47
N VAL A 429 5.29 15.48 -15.18
CA VAL A 429 6.46 15.96 -14.44
C VAL A 429 7.73 15.25 -14.87
N PHE A 430 7.70 13.92 -14.98
CA PHE A 430 8.89 13.10 -15.25
C PHE A 430 9.01 12.61 -16.69
N GLY A 431 7.91 12.57 -17.44
CA GLY A 431 7.92 12.21 -18.86
C GLY A 431 8.21 13.40 -19.76
N TRP A 432 7.46 14.50 -19.59
CA TRP A 432 7.54 15.66 -20.48
C TRP A 432 8.53 16.71 -19.99
N LYS A 433 8.40 17.16 -18.74
CA LYS A 433 9.22 18.26 -18.21
C LYS A 433 10.61 17.83 -17.73
N LYS A 434 10.91 16.52 -17.72
CA LYS A 434 12.17 15.92 -17.21
C LYS A 434 12.63 16.56 -15.90
N TRP A 435 11.70 16.78 -14.97
CA TRP A 435 12.02 17.44 -13.72
C TRP A 435 12.93 16.55 -12.87
N THR A 436 14.06 17.10 -12.45
CA THR A 436 14.94 16.48 -11.46
C THR A 436 14.64 17.09 -10.10
N VAL A 437 14.54 16.24 -9.07
CA VAL A 437 14.33 16.70 -7.69
C VAL A 437 15.57 17.51 -7.29
N PRO A 438 15.46 18.82 -7.02
CA PRO A 438 16.61 19.63 -6.63
C PRO A 438 17.28 19.05 -5.39
N ASN A 439 18.61 19.14 -5.32
CA ASN A 439 19.31 18.74 -4.10
C ASN A 439 18.91 19.71 -2.98
N LEU A 440 18.24 19.19 -1.94
CA LEU A 440 17.71 20.00 -0.84
C LEU A 440 18.81 20.80 -0.12
N GLU A 441 20.06 20.34 -0.19
CA GLU A 441 21.22 21.01 0.41
C GLU A 441 21.70 22.24 -0.38
N ALA A 442 21.55 22.24 -1.70
CA ALA A 442 22.00 23.34 -2.56
C ALA A 442 21.02 24.54 -2.57
N ALA A 443 19.85 24.41 -1.95
CA ALA A 443 18.82 25.44 -1.96
C ALA A 443 19.13 26.64 -1.05
N ASP A 444 20.12 26.53 -0.16
CA ASP A 444 20.51 27.56 0.82
C ASP A 444 21.90 28.17 0.59
N ALA A 445 22.52 27.97 -0.57
CA ALA A 445 23.65 28.83 -0.92
C ALA A 445 23.13 30.27 -1.02
N PRO A 446 23.62 31.23 -0.19
CA PRO A 446 23.25 32.62 -0.35
C PRO A 446 23.63 33.03 -1.78
N ALA A 447 22.64 33.57 -2.51
CA ALA A 447 22.82 34.10 -3.86
C ALA A 447 23.73 35.33 -3.85
#